data_AF-A0A2E5HXU4-F1
#
_entry.id   AF-A0A2E5HXU4-F1
#
_cell.length_a   1.000
_cell.length_b   1.000
_cell.length_c   1.000
_cell.angle_alpha   90.00
_cell.angle_beta   90.00
_cell.angle_gamma   90.00
#
_symmetry.space_group_name_H-M   'P 1'
#
loop_
_entity.id
_entity.type
_entity.pdbx_description
1 polymer ?
#
loop_
_entity_poly.entity_id
_entity_poly.type
_entity_poly.pdbx_seq_one_letter_code
_entity_poly.pdbx_strand_id
1 'polypeptide(L)'
;MITSAEAQLGKNMAVLAAITTVVSFFIGAILIGPGFSGFHPTWGPINNIVGFFQGIGHVFTIGLCMKLFGADNKPNLRIISSIVFIGATMQLVYSLAPTANSNSVFDTTLNAAEVSAIAGTGNFVIFILYALWALTVVSNDSESLLPSWASISARGAALLIIVAQGLSLFGLIPATLWAPIFILGGVVLWPIFVCGLSNAFGQKV
;
A
#
# COMPACT_ATOMS: atom_id res chain seq x y z
N MET A 1 14.64 19.36 7.52
CA MET A 1 13.48 20.19 7.15
C MET A 1 13.13 19.88 5.70
N ILE A 2 11.86 19.68 5.36
CA ILE A 2 11.41 19.35 3.99
C ILE A 2 11.41 20.60 3.12
N THR A 3 11.85 20.50 1.87
CA THR A 3 11.79 21.60 0.89
C THR A 3 10.43 21.65 0.18
N SER A 4 10.04 22.80 -0.39
CA SER A 4 8.79 22.91 -1.16
C SER A 4 8.74 21.94 -2.36
N ALA A 5 9.88 21.69 -3.02
CA ALA A 5 9.96 20.73 -4.12
C ALA A 5 9.70 19.29 -3.65
N GLU A 6 10.28 18.90 -2.51
CA GLU A 6 10.02 17.61 -1.87
C GLU A 6 8.56 17.49 -1.39
N ALA A 7 8.00 18.57 -0.82
CA ALA A 7 6.61 18.59 -0.40
C ALA A 7 5.65 18.43 -1.59
N GLN A 8 5.90 19.14 -2.70
CA GLN A 8 5.10 19.02 -3.92
C GLN A 8 5.19 17.62 -4.53
N LEU A 9 6.38 17.00 -4.51
CA LEU A 9 6.56 15.61 -4.93
C LEU A 9 5.79 14.64 -4.01
N GLY A 10 5.91 14.80 -2.69
CA GLY A 10 5.22 13.96 -1.70
C GLY A 10 3.70 14.05 -1.83
N LYS A 11 3.17 15.26 -2.02
CA LYS A 11 1.75 15.51 -2.31
C LYS A 11 1.27 14.71 -3.52
N ASN A 12 1.99 14.82 -4.64
CA ASN A 12 1.61 14.17 -5.90
C ASN A 12 1.72 12.64 -5.79
N MET A 13 2.77 12.13 -5.14
CA MET A 13 3.00 10.69 -4.99
C MET A 13 2.01 10.03 -4.03
N ALA A 14 1.58 10.74 -2.98
CA ALA A 14 0.51 10.28 -2.10
C ALA A 14 -0.83 10.18 -2.85
N VAL A 15 -1.16 11.16 -3.70
CA VAL A 15 -2.36 11.09 -4.55
C VAL A 15 -2.27 9.92 -5.54
N LEU A 16 -1.12 9.75 -6.19
CA LEU A 16 -0.89 8.61 -7.09
C LEU A 16 -1.12 7.28 -6.37
N ALA A 17 -0.52 7.11 -5.19
CA ALA A 17 -0.67 5.91 -4.36
C ALA A 17 -2.14 5.65 -3.99
N ALA A 18 -2.87 6.67 -3.55
CA ALA A 18 -4.28 6.53 -3.17
C ALA A 18 -5.16 6.13 -4.36
N ILE A 19 -5.04 6.83 -5.50
CA ILE A 19 -5.85 6.58 -6.70
C ILE A 19 -5.55 5.18 -7.26
N THR A 20 -4.27 4.83 -7.41
CA THR A 20 -3.87 3.53 -7.96
C THR A 20 -4.26 2.38 -7.03
N THR A 21 -4.30 2.57 -5.71
CA THR A 21 -4.85 1.58 -4.77
C THR A 21 -6.33 1.30 -5.07
N VAL A 22 -7.13 2.35 -5.23
CA VAL A 22 -8.57 2.21 -5.54
C VAL A 22 -8.77 1.55 -6.91
N VAL A 23 -7.99 1.96 -7.91
CA VAL A 23 -8.06 1.40 -9.27
C VAL A 23 -7.63 -0.07 -9.29
N SER A 24 -6.54 -0.43 -8.61
CA SER A 24 -6.06 -1.81 -8.53
C SER A 24 -7.11 -2.70 -7.87
N PHE A 25 -7.75 -2.21 -6.80
CA PHE A 25 -8.87 -2.93 -6.19
C PHE A 25 -10.04 -3.09 -7.15
N PHE A 26 -10.44 -2.03 -7.85
CA PHE A 26 -11.54 -2.10 -8.83
C PHE A 26 -11.26 -3.16 -9.90
N ILE A 27 -10.03 -3.20 -10.44
CA ILE A 27 -9.64 -4.22 -11.42
C ILE A 27 -9.68 -5.61 -10.78
N GLY A 28 -9.06 -5.81 -9.62
CA GLY A 28 -8.99 -7.11 -8.96
C GLY A 28 -10.35 -7.66 -8.52
N ALA A 29 -11.15 -6.84 -7.85
CA ALA A 29 -12.40 -7.27 -7.23
C ALA A 29 -13.60 -7.25 -8.16
N ILE A 30 -13.65 -6.32 -9.14
CA ILE A 30 -14.80 -6.14 -10.02
C ILE A 30 -14.55 -6.72 -11.41
N LEU A 31 -13.41 -6.40 -12.04
CA LEU A 31 -13.15 -6.80 -13.43
C LEU A 31 -12.61 -8.22 -13.55
N ILE A 32 -11.75 -8.64 -12.61
CA ILE A 32 -11.24 -10.02 -12.51
C ILE A 32 -12.21 -10.87 -11.69
N GLY A 33 -12.62 -10.37 -10.51
CA GLY A 33 -13.60 -11.00 -9.66
C GLY A 33 -13.01 -12.05 -8.70
N PRO A 34 -13.66 -12.30 -7.55
CA PRO A 34 -13.13 -13.17 -6.49
C PRO A 34 -13.12 -14.66 -6.84
N GLY A 35 -13.84 -15.07 -7.89
CA GLY A 35 -13.90 -16.47 -8.36
C GLY A 35 -12.81 -16.83 -9.36
N PHE A 36 -11.99 -15.87 -9.79
CA PHE A 36 -10.92 -16.11 -10.76
C PHE A 36 -9.63 -16.50 -10.04
N SER A 37 -9.04 -17.63 -10.43
CA SER A 37 -7.74 -18.10 -9.94
C SER A 37 -6.68 -18.02 -11.04
N GLY A 38 -5.50 -17.51 -10.69
CA GLY A 38 -4.35 -17.43 -11.59
C GLY A 38 -4.17 -16.07 -12.25
N PHE A 39 -3.44 -16.02 -13.37
CA PHE A 39 -3.13 -14.78 -14.08
C PHE A 39 -4.20 -14.48 -15.15
N HIS A 40 -4.90 -13.34 -15.02
CA HIS A 40 -5.93 -12.95 -15.97
C HIS A 40 -5.29 -12.33 -17.23
N PRO A 41 -5.48 -12.89 -18.45
CA PRO A 41 -4.78 -12.41 -19.65
C PRO A 41 -5.04 -10.95 -20.01
N THR A 42 -6.30 -10.49 -19.89
CA THR A 42 -6.69 -9.10 -20.21
C THR A 42 -6.39 -8.11 -19.09
N TRP A 43 -6.94 -8.36 -17.90
CA TRP A 43 -6.89 -7.42 -16.78
C TRP A 43 -5.66 -7.56 -15.89
N GLY A 44 -4.98 -8.71 -15.90
CA GLY A 44 -3.75 -8.96 -15.13
C GLY A 44 -2.61 -8.01 -15.51
N PRO A 45 -2.26 -7.85 -16.80
CA PRO A 45 -1.26 -6.88 -17.23
C PRO A 45 -1.57 -5.45 -16.78
N ILE A 46 -2.83 -5.03 -16.92
CA ILE A 46 -3.27 -3.69 -16.53
C ILE A 46 -3.14 -3.51 -15.02
N ASN A 47 -3.61 -4.49 -14.23
CA ASN A 47 -3.52 -4.42 -12.77
C ASN A 47 -2.07 -4.38 -12.29
N ASN A 48 -1.18 -5.13 -12.92
CA ASN A 48 0.25 -5.13 -12.61
C ASN A 48 0.91 -3.77 -12.90
N ILE A 49 0.56 -3.11 -14.00
CA ILE A 49 1.02 -1.74 -14.29
C ILE A 49 0.48 -0.74 -13.27
N VAL A 50 -0.80 -0.83 -12.91
CA VAL A 50 -1.38 0.00 -11.85
C VAL A 50 -0.66 -0.23 -10.52
N GLY A 51 -0.39 -1.49 -10.17
CA GLY A 51 0.38 -1.89 -9.00
C GLY A 51 1.81 -1.36 -8.99
N PHE A 52 2.45 -1.25 -10.16
CA PHE A 52 3.77 -0.62 -10.29
C PHE A 52 3.72 0.87 -9.91
N PHE A 53 2.77 1.63 -10.45
CA PHE A 53 2.59 3.04 -10.09
C PHE A 53 2.13 3.22 -8.63
N GLN A 54 1.32 2.30 -8.12
CA GLN A 54 0.97 2.24 -6.71
C GLN A 54 2.21 2.08 -5.83
N GLY A 55 3.10 1.16 -6.18
CA GLY A 55 4.36 0.92 -5.48
C GLY A 55 5.25 2.16 -5.49
N ILE A 56 5.44 2.80 -6.65
CA ILE A 56 6.18 4.07 -6.78
C ILE A 56 5.59 5.12 -5.85
N GLY A 57 4.27 5.34 -5.92
CA GLY A 57 3.59 6.33 -5.09
C GLY A 57 3.84 6.09 -3.60
N HIS A 58 3.72 4.84 -3.13
CA HIS A 58 3.97 4.49 -1.74
C HIS A 58 5.44 4.73 -1.35
N VAL A 59 6.41 4.25 -2.13
CA VAL A 59 7.85 4.41 -1.87
C VAL A 59 8.21 5.89 -1.66
N PHE A 60 7.80 6.77 -2.57
CA PHE A 60 8.06 8.21 -2.45
C PHE A 60 7.33 8.82 -1.25
N THR A 61 6.04 8.47 -1.05
CA THR A 61 5.25 8.97 0.08
C THR A 61 5.91 8.63 1.41
N ILE A 62 6.28 7.36 1.62
CA ILE A 62 6.91 6.88 2.86
C ILE A 62 8.27 7.57 3.07
N GLY A 63 9.09 7.62 2.02
CA GLY A 63 10.41 8.25 2.05
C GLY A 63 10.33 9.73 2.48
N LEU A 64 9.39 10.47 1.90
CA LEU A 64 9.21 11.89 2.17
C LEU A 64 8.47 12.14 3.49
N CYS A 65 7.61 11.22 3.94
CA CYS A 65 6.97 11.31 5.26
C CYS A 65 8.00 11.31 6.38
N MET A 66 9.10 10.57 6.25
CA MET A 66 10.19 10.62 7.23
C MET A 66 10.73 12.05 7.40
N LYS A 67 10.91 12.79 6.30
CA LYS A 67 11.34 14.20 6.37
C LYS A 67 10.23 15.12 6.87
N LEU A 68 8.99 14.93 6.39
CA LEU A 68 7.84 15.75 6.75
C LEU A 68 7.57 15.75 8.25
N PHE A 69 7.61 14.57 8.88
CA PHE A 69 7.31 14.41 10.30
C PHE A 69 8.54 14.44 11.22
N GLY A 70 9.73 14.73 10.67
CA GLY A 70 10.97 14.91 11.45
C GLY A 70 11.54 13.61 12.04
N ALA A 71 11.68 12.57 11.23
CA ALA A 71 12.16 11.25 11.65
C ALA A 71 13.58 11.24 12.24
N ASP A 72 14.42 12.23 11.93
CA ASP A 72 15.78 12.33 12.46
C ASP A 72 15.83 12.33 13.99
N ASN A 73 14.81 12.92 14.63
CA ASN A 73 14.67 13.00 16.08
C ASN A 73 13.66 11.99 16.65
N LYS A 74 13.09 11.12 15.81
CA LYS A 74 12.01 10.19 16.18
C LYS A 74 12.38 8.75 15.76
N PRO A 75 13.15 8.02 16.59
CA PRO A 75 13.71 6.72 16.21
C PRO A 75 12.66 5.71 15.73
N ASN A 76 11.50 5.64 16.39
CA ASN A 76 10.41 4.74 16.00
C ASN A 76 9.88 5.07 14.60
N LEU A 77 9.65 6.36 14.31
CA LEU A 77 9.21 6.81 12.99
C LEU A 77 10.23 6.47 11.91
N ARG A 78 11.52 6.71 12.18
CA ARG A 78 12.60 6.39 11.24
C ARG A 78 12.67 4.91 10.94
N ILE A 79 12.79 4.06 11.97
CA ILE A 79 12.99 2.62 11.82
C ILE A 79 11.79 1.98 11.11
N ILE A 80 10.57 2.26 11.58
CA ILE A 80 9.37 1.67 10.98
C ILE A 80 9.21 2.13 9.53
N SER A 81 9.36 3.43 9.26
CA SER A 81 9.25 3.94 7.88
C SER A 81 10.31 3.33 6.96
N SER A 82 11.55 3.13 7.42
CA SER A 82 12.59 2.47 6.63
C SER A 82 12.26 1.01 6.32
N ILE A 83 11.73 0.25 7.29
CA ILE A 83 11.28 -1.14 7.07
C ILE A 83 10.18 -1.18 6.01
N VAL A 84 9.18 -0.31 6.14
CA VAL A 84 8.04 -0.27 5.20
C VAL A 84 8.48 0.22 3.83
N PHE A 85 9.41 1.18 3.75
CA PHE A 85 10.01 1.63 2.50
C PHE A 85 10.68 0.48 1.74
N ILE A 86 11.45 -0.36 2.43
CA ILE A 86 12.08 -1.55 1.84
C ILE A 86 11.00 -2.53 1.34
N GLY A 87 10.00 -2.81 2.17
CA GLY A 87 8.91 -3.73 1.79
C GLY A 87 8.09 -3.22 0.60
N ALA A 88 7.79 -1.91 0.54
CA ALA A 88 7.13 -1.28 -0.60
C ALA A 88 7.99 -1.36 -1.87
N THR A 89 9.31 -1.21 -1.73
CA THR A 89 10.26 -1.36 -2.84
C THR A 89 10.29 -2.80 -3.36
N MET A 90 10.24 -3.80 -2.47
CA MET A 90 10.13 -5.20 -2.89
C MET A 90 8.81 -5.46 -3.62
N GLN A 91 7.69 -4.95 -3.12
CA GLN A 91 6.40 -5.03 -3.81
C GLN A 91 6.45 -4.42 -5.21
N LEU A 92 7.11 -3.27 -5.36
CA LEU A 92 7.33 -2.62 -6.64
C LEU A 92 8.08 -3.53 -7.62
N VAL A 93 9.14 -4.20 -7.17
CA VAL A 93 9.91 -5.14 -8.00
C VAL A 93 9.04 -6.29 -8.51
N TYR A 94 8.14 -6.83 -7.68
CA TYR A 94 7.27 -7.94 -8.07
C TYR A 94 6.03 -7.53 -8.87
N SER A 95 5.67 -6.24 -8.91
CA SER A 95 4.42 -5.79 -9.53
C SER A 95 4.30 -6.14 -11.02
N LEU A 96 5.39 -6.04 -11.79
CA LEU A 96 5.39 -6.35 -13.24
C LEU A 96 5.84 -7.78 -13.56
N ALA A 97 6.36 -8.52 -12.57
CA ALA A 97 6.95 -9.83 -12.77
C ALA A 97 5.99 -10.86 -13.42
N PRO A 98 4.70 -10.96 -13.03
CA PRO A 98 3.79 -11.92 -13.66
C PRO A 98 3.53 -11.60 -15.13
N THR A 99 3.41 -10.32 -15.49
CA THR A 99 3.21 -9.88 -16.89
C THR A 99 4.45 -10.12 -17.73
N ALA A 100 5.64 -9.87 -17.16
CA ALA A 100 6.90 -10.16 -17.85
C ALA A 100 7.05 -11.67 -18.09
N ASN A 101 6.71 -12.49 -17.09
CA ASN A 101 6.72 -13.95 -17.22
C ASN A 101 5.72 -14.46 -18.27
N SER A 102 4.48 -13.93 -18.28
CA SER A 102 3.46 -14.35 -19.27
C SER A 102 3.84 -14.04 -20.73
N ASN A 103 4.75 -13.07 -20.94
CA ASN A 103 5.24 -12.67 -22.26
C ASN A 103 6.69 -13.10 -22.50
N SER A 104 7.26 -13.94 -21.63
CA SER A 104 8.65 -14.39 -21.76
C SER A 104 8.80 -15.26 -23.01
N VAL A 105 9.83 -14.96 -23.82
CA VAL A 105 10.27 -15.82 -24.93
C VAL A 105 11.27 -16.89 -24.48
N PHE A 106 11.69 -16.84 -23.22
CA PHE A 106 12.56 -17.82 -22.60
C PHE A 106 11.75 -18.82 -21.78
N ASP A 107 12.19 -20.07 -21.74
CA ASP A 107 11.60 -21.10 -20.89
C ASP A 107 11.77 -20.72 -19.42
N THR A 108 10.66 -20.71 -18.68
CA THR A 108 10.64 -20.42 -17.24
C THR A 108 10.07 -21.60 -16.46
N THR A 109 10.71 -21.97 -15.35
CA THR A 109 10.19 -23.02 -14.45
C THR A 109 8.83 -22.66 -13.85
N LEU A 110 8.66 -21.38 -13.50
CA LEU A 110 7.40 -20.85 -12.96
C LEU A 110 6.59 -20.20 -14.07
N ASN A 111 5.29 -20.48 -14.10
CA ASN A 111 4.34 -19.79 -14.97
C ASN A 111 3.81 -18.49 -14.34
N ALA A 112 3.11 -17.67 -15.12
CA ALA A 112 2.66 -16.35 -14.68
C ALA A 112 1.68 -16.40 -13.48
N ALA A 113 0.87 -17.46 -13.37
CA ALA A 113 -0.03 -17.65 -12.23
C ALA A 113 0.75 -17.94 -10.95
N GLU A 114 1.79 -18.78 -11.02
CA GLU A 114 2.67 -19.09 -9.89
C GLU A 114 3.46 -17.86 -9.45
N VAL A 115 4.02 -17.09 -10.40
CA VAL A 115 4.69 -15.82 -10.10
C VAL A 115 3.74 -14.82 -9.44
N SER A 116 2.49 -14.72 -9.93
CA SER A 116 1.46 -13.88 -9.32
C SER A 116 1.09 -14.33 -7.91
N ALA A 117 1.03 -15.64 -7.66
CA ALA A 117 0.75 -16.18 -6.32
C ALA A 117 1.88 -15.87 -5.33
N ILE A 118 3.14 -15.97 -5.77
CA ILE A 118 4.31 -15.60 -4.95
C ILE A 118 4.26 -14.11 -4.60
N ALA A 119 4.02 -13.25 -5.60
CA ALA A 119 3.91 -11.81 -5.38
C ALA A 119 2.77 -11.48 -4.40
N GLY A 120 1.62 -12.14 -4.54
CA GLY A 120 0.46 -11.97 -3.67
C GLY A 120 0.68 -12.47 -2.24
N THR A 121 1.46 -13.53 -2.03
CA THR A 121 1.72 -14.08 -0.69
C THR A 121 2.49 -13.08 0.18
N GLY A 122 3.39 -12.30 -0.42
CA GLY A 122 4.12 -11.23 0.27
C GLY A 122 3.22 -10.12 0.82
N ASN A 123 1.99 -9.98 0.29
CA ASN A 123 1.05 -8.95 0.75
C ASN A 123 0.58 -9.15 2.20
N PHE A 124 0.65 -10.39 2.71
CA PHE A 124 0.23 -10.66 4.07
C PHE A 124 1.02 -9.82 5.10
N VAL A 125 2.34 -9.92 5.06
CA VAL A 125 3.24 -9.25 6.01
C VAL A 125 3.29 -7.76 5.76
N ILE A 126 3.34 -7.32 4.49
CA ILE A 126 3.48 -5.90 4.19
C ILE A 126 2.24 -5.08 4.60
N PHE A 127 1.04 -5.67 4.60
CA PHE A 127 -0.14 -4.99 5.14
C PHE A 127 0.01 -4.72 6.64
N ILE A 128 0.56 -5.66 7.41
CA ILE A 128 0.87 -5.45 8.84
C ILE A 128 1.88 -4.31 8.98
N LEU A 129 2.93 -4.31 8.16
CA LEU A 129 3.94 -3.24 8.18
C LEU A 129 3.32 -1.87 7.86
N TYR A 130 2.47 -1.77 6.84
CA TYR A 130 1.72 -0.56 6.51
C TYR A 130 0.81 -0.09 7.66
N ALA A 131 0.14 -1.01 8.35
CA ALA A 131 -0.66 -0.70 9.52
C ALA A 131 0.18 -0.13 10.67
N LEU A 132 1.31 -0.77 10.99
CA LEU A 132 2.25 -0.28 12.01
C LEU A 132 2.81 1.09 11.63
N TRP A 133 3.13 1.29 10.35
CA TRP A 133 3.60 2.57 9.84
C TRP A 133 2.54 3.67 9.97
N ALA A 134 1.29 3.41 9.58
CA ALA A 134 0.20 4.38 9.74
C ALA A 134 0.02 4.81 11.20
N LEU A 135 0.03 3.85 12.14
CA LEU A 135 -0.03 4.16 13.58
C LEU A 135 1.18 4.96 14.05
N THR A 136 2.36 4.63 13.55
CA THR A 136 3.60 5.34 13.89
C THR A 136 3.56 6.77 13.39
N VAL A 137 3.13 7.01 12.14
CA VAL A 137 2.96 8.35 11.57
C VAL A 137 1.98 9.17 12.41
N VAL A 138 0.78 8.65 12.68
CA VAL A 138 -0.23 9.37 13.47
C VAL A 138 0.25 9.65 14.90
N SER A 139 0.97 8.74 15.52
CA SER A 139 1.51 8.93 16.88
C SER A 139 2.66 9.94 16.93
N ASN A 140 3.28 10.23 15.79
CA ASN A 140 4.40 11.16 15.67
C ASN A 140 4.01 12.48 15.00
N ASP A 141 2.73 12.72 14.74
CA ASP A 141 2.23 13.98 14.19
C ASP A 141 2.10 15.06 15.28
N SER A 142 3.23 15.49 15.82
CA SER A 142 3.30 16.51 16.87
C SER A 142 2.86 17.90 16.41
N GLU A 143 2.94 18.18 15.11
CA GLU A 143 2.57 19.47 14.50
C GLU A 143 1.10 19.50 14.04
N SER A 144 0.33 18.43 14.25
CA SER A 144 -1.06 18.30 13.76
C SER A 144 -1.18 18.57 12.26
N LEU A 145 -0.20 18.10 11.48
CA LEU A 145 -0.19 18.24 10.02
C LEU A 145 -1.27 17.37 9.39
N LEU A 146 -1.62 16.23 10.00
CA LEU A 146 -2.68 15.36 9.53
C LEU A 146 -4.05 15.89 9.96
N PRO A 147 -4.98 16.05 9.00
CA PRO A 147 -6.38 16.28 9.34
C PRO A 147 -6.94 15.14 10.21
N SER A 148 -7.91 15.46 11.08
CA SER A 148 -8.51 14.50 12.00
C SER A 148 -9.09 13.27 11.31
N TRP A 149 -9.75 13.45 10.17
CA TRP A 149 -10.30 12.37 9.35
C TRP A 149 -9.20 11.41 8.86
N ALA A 150 -8.02 11.92 8.49
CA ALA A 150 -6.91 11.10 8.04
C ALA A 150 -6.34 10.26 9.19
N SER A 151 -6.19 10.88 10.36
CA SER A 151 -5.72 10.21 11.58
C SER A 151 -6.68 9.12 12.05
N ILE A 152 -8.00 9.37 11.98
CA ILE A 152 -9.04 8.38 12.29
C ILE A 152 -8.97 7.23 11.29
N SER A 153 -8.88 7.53 9.99
CA SER A 153 -8.79 6.49 8.95
C SER A 153 -7.53 5.64 9.07
N ALA A 154 -6.37 6.24 9.39
CA ALA A 154 -5.14 5.48 9.64
C ALA A 154 -5.30 4.50 10.81
N ARG A 155 -5.83 4.98 11.95
CA ARG A 155 -6.06 4.12 13.13
C ARG A 155 -7.06 3.02 12.83
N GLY A 156 -8.15 3.34 12.13
CA GLY A 156 -9.17 2.37 11.72
C GLY A 156 -8.62 1.30 10.77
N ALA A 157 -7.93 1.72 9.70
CA ALA A 157 -7.30 0.81 8.75
C ALA A 157 -6.28 -0.10 9.46
N ALA A 158 -5.41 0.49 10.28
CA ALA A 158 -4.36 -0.24 10.96
C ALA A 158 -4.91 -1.27 11.96
N LEU A 159 -5.88 -0.89 12.78
CA LEU A 159 -6.52 -1.81 13.72
C LEU A 159 -7.21 -2.95 12.97
N LEU A 160 -7.97 -2.63 11.93
CA LEU A 160 -8.67 -3.62 11.12
C LEU A 160 -7.68 -4.60 10.47
N ILE A 161 -6.58 -4.10 9.89
CA ILE A 161 -5.55 -4.94 9.27
C ILE A 161 -4.84 -5.82 10.30
N ILE A 162 -4.41 -5.27 11.44
CA ILE A 162 -3.69 -6.03 12.47
C ILE A 162 -4.59 -7.15 13.02
N VAL A 163 -5.84 -6.84 13.34
CA VAL A 163 -6.81 -7.85 13.81
C VAL A 163 -7.10 -8.87 12.72
N ALA A 164 -7.33 -8.41 11.47
CA ALA A 164 -7.65 -9.31 10.38
C ALA A 164 -6.50 -10.29 10.09
N GLN A 165 -5.27 -9.78 9.94
CA GLN A 165 -4.11 -10.63 9.70
C GLN A 165 -3.80 -11.53 10.89
N GLY A 166 -3.92 -11.03 12.13
CA GLY A 166 -3.74 -11.83 13.34
C GLY A 166 -4.70 -13.02 13.41
N LEU A 167 -6.00 -12.80 13.14
CA LEU A 167 -6.99 -13.88 13.10
C LEU A 167 -6.78 -14.83 11.91
N SER A 168 -6.26 -14.33 10.79
CA SER A 168 -6.00 -15.10 9.59
C SER A 168 -4.87 -16.12 9.76
N LEU A 169 -3.88 -15.83 10.61
CA LEU A 169 -2.84 -16.81 10.98
C LEU A 169 -3.41 -18.09 11.59
N PHE A 170 -4.60 -17.99 12.20
CA PHE A 170 -5.29 -19.10 12.85
C PHE A 170 -6.53 -19.56 12.08
N GLY A 171 -6.76 -19.04 10.87
CA GLY A 171 -7.93 -19.40 10.05
C GLY A 171 -9.28 -19.00 10.66
N LEU A 172 -9.30 -17.97 11.52
CA LEU A 172 -10.50 -17.61 12.31
C LEU A 172 -11.47 -16.66 11.58
N ILE A 173 -11.11 -16.16 10.39
CA ILE A 173 -11.97 -15.28 9.59
C ILE A 173 -12.76 -16.11 8.58
N PRO A 174 -14.12 -16.12 8.68
CA PRO A 174 -14.96 -16.72 7.65
C PRO A 174 -14.73 -16.11 6.28
N ALA A 175 -14.76 -16.94 5.23
CA ALA A 175 -14.59 -16.52 3.83
C ALA A 175 -15.49 -15.32 3.45
N THR A 176 -16.72 -15.29 3.97
CA THR A 176 -17.72 -14.25 3.68
C THR A 176 -17.37 -12.87 4.24
N LEU A 177 -16.49 -12.79 5.25
CA LEU A 177 -16.08 -11.51 5.85
C LEU A 177 -14.87 -10.89 5.18
N TRP A 178 -14.14 -11.64 4.34
CA TRP A 178 -12.92 -11.13 3.70
C TRP A 178 -13.17 -9.93 2.79
N ALA A 179 -14.18 -10.01 1.93
CA ALA A 179 -14.49 -8.91 1.01
C ALA A 179 -14.86 -7.61 1.76
N PRO A 180 -15.78 -7.61 2.74
CA PRO A 180 -16.07 -6.43 3.56
C PRO A 180 -14.85 -5.84 4.29
N ILE A 181 -14.03 -6.70 4.91
CA ILE A 181 -12.82 -6.26 5.64
C ILE A 181 -11.84 -5.59 4.67
N PHE A 182 -11.62 -6.19 3.51
CA PHE A 182 -10.68 -5.68 2.52
C PHE A 182 -11.17 -4.35 1.91
N ILE A 183 -12.47 -4.23 1.64
CA ILE A 183 -13.07 -2.98 1.15
C ILE A 183 -12.89 -1.87 2.19
N LEU A 184 -13.32 -2.11 3.43
CA LEU A 184 -13.26 -1.08 4.46
C LEU A 184 -11.81 -0.67 4.76
N GLY A 185 -10.91 -1.64 4.97
CA GLY A 185 -9.52 -1.37 5.33
C GLY A 185 -8.70 -0.84 4.16
N GLY A 186 -8.67 -1.59 3.06
CA GLY A 186 -7.77 -1.36 1.93
C GLY A 186 -8.27 -0.35 0.89
N VAL A 187 -9.59 -0.19 0.73
CA VAL A 187 -10.16 0.62 -0.37
C VAL A 187 -10.73 1.94 0.14
N VAL A 188 -11.25 1.95 1.38
CA VAL A 188 -11.84 3.14 1.98
C VAL A 188 -10.85 3.80 2.94
N LEU A 189 -10.54 3.15 4.05
CA LEU A 189 -9.77 3.79 5.13
C LEU A 189 -8.32 4.07 4.73
N TRP A 190 -7.67 3.13 4.04
CA TRP A 190 -6.28 3.32 3.61
C TRP A 190 -6.11 4.47 2.60
N PRO A 191 -6.85 4.55 1.48
CA PRO A 191 -6.71 5.67 0.54
C PRO A 191 -7.10 7.01 1.16
N ILE A 192 -8.07 7.04 2.09
CA ILE A 192 -8.37 8.25 2.86
C ILE A 192 -7.13 8.67 3.65
N PHE A 193 -6.52 7.79 4.44
CA PHE A 193 -5.28 8.12 5.16
C PHE A 193 -4.18 8.69 4.24
N VAL A 194 -3.93 8.03 3.10
CA VAL A 194 -2.89 8.46 2.15
C VAL A 194 -3.23 9.82 1.51
N CYS A 195 -4.50 10.10 1.19
CA CYS A 195 -4.95 11.43 0.78
C CYS A 195 -4.74 12.48 1.89
N GLY A 196 -4.85 12.08 3.15
CA GLY A 196 -4.48 12.89 4.30
C GLY A 196 -3.00 13.28 4.33
N LEU A 197 -2.11 12.34 4.00
CA LEU A 197 -0.68 12.62 3.83
C LEU A 197 -0.43 13.62 2.71
N SER A 198 -1.15 13.52 1.59
CA SER A 198 -1.11 14.52 0.51
C SER A 198 -1.48 15.92 1.02
N ASN A 199 -2.51 16.03 1.86
CA ASN A 199 -2.88 17.29 2.51
C ASN A 199 -1.77 17.82 3.41
N ALA A 200 -1.17 16.95 4.23
CA ALA A 200 -0.06 17.32 5.12
C ALA A 200 1.15 17.84 4.35
N PHE A 201 1.51 17.19 3.23
CA PHE A 201 2.54 17.72 2.31
C PHE A 201 2.13 19.06 1.71
N GLY A 202 0.86 19.21 1.31
CA GLY A 202 0.34 20.44 0.71
C GLY A 202 0.43 21.68 1.59
N GLN A 203 0.52 21.53 2.91
CA GLN A 203 0.75 22.64 3.85
C GLN A 203 2.18 23.19 3.82
N LYS A 204 3.12 22.47 3.20
CA LYS A 204 4.54 22.84 3.12
C LYS A 204 4.98 23.20 1.69
N VAL A 205 4.03 23.33 0.77
CA VAL A 205 4.25 23.76 -0.62
C VAL A 205 4.18 25.27 -0.71
#